data_AF-A0A1Y1R8V6-F1
#
_entry.id   AF-A0A1Y1R8V6-F1
#
_cell.length_a   1.000
_cell.length_b   1.000
_cell.length_c   1.000
_cell.angle_alpha   90.00
_cell.angle_beta   90.00
_cell.angle_gamma   90.00
#
_symmetry.space_group_name_H-M   'P 1'
#
loop_
_entity.id
_entity.type
_entity.pdbx_description
1 polymer ?
#
loop_
_entity_poly.entity_id
_entity_poly.type
_entity_poly.pdbx_seq_one_letter_code
_entity_poly.pdbx_strand_id
1 'polypeptide(L)'
;MAQKIPEVKTTPVKKRWVLSIWLIPLLALIVSGWFAWQYFSRLGPEIIIHFKSSGGLIANQSQIRFRDVPIGLVKKISLESGKEGVIVTARMNKDAAPYLNDTSRFWIVKARIDTSGVQGLDTLISGTYIELYAQPDEEHEKREFEGLDAPYIPATLKG
;
A
#
# COMPACT_ATOMS: atom_id res chain seq x y z
N MET A 1 71.07 -9.86 -46.77
CA MET A 1 69.64 -10.23 -46.87
C MET A 1 68.89 -9.54 -45.75
N ALA A 2 68.04 -8.57 -46.05
CA ALA A 2 67.12 -7.99 -45.08
C ALA A 2 65.74 -7.96 -45.73
N GLN A 3 64.90 -8.94 -45.37
CA GLN A 3 63.53 -9.05 -45.87
C GLN A 3 62.70 -7.93 -45.23
N LYS A 4 62.24 -6.99 -46.04
CA LYS A 4 61.40 -5.88 -45.57
C LYS A 4 60.06 -6.45 -45.09
N ILE A 5 59.82 -6.41 -43.79
CA ILE A 5 58.58 -6.92 -43.18
C ILE A 5 57.42 -6.04 -43.66
N PRO A 6 56.33 -6.60 -44.18
CA PRO A 6 55.20 -5.80 -44.61
C PRO A 6 54.56 -5.10 -43.41
N GLU A 7 54.42 -3.78 -43.52
CA GLU A 7 53.80 -2.95 -42.50
C GLU A 7 52.29 -3.23 -42.45
N VAL A 8 51.85 -3.86 -41.37
CA VAL A 8 50.44 -4.22 -41.15
C VAL A 8 49.67 -2.94 -40.84
N LYS A 9 48.95 -2.43 -41.83
CA LYS A 9 47.98 -1.34 -41.62
C LYS A 9 46.83 -1.85 -40.76
N THR A 10 46.89 -1.58 -39.46
CA THR A 10 45.76 -1.76 -38.56
C THR A 10 44.76 -0.65 -38.83
N THR A 11 43.70 -0.95 -39.58
CA THR A 11 42.58 -0.02 -39.72
C THR A 11 41.87 0.08 -38.35
N PRO A 12 41.84 1.26 -37.71
CA PRO A 12 41.20 1.39 -36.41
C PRO A 12 39.69 1.17 -36.58
N VAL A 13 39.19 0.09 -35.98
CA VAL A 13 37.75 -0.21 -35.95
C VAL A 13 37.06 0.96 -35.26
N LYS A 14 36.20 1.67 -36.00
CA LYS A 14 35.55 2.91 -35.57
C LYS A 14 34.69 2.63 -34.32
N LYS A 15 35.11 3.18 -33.17
CA LYS A 15 34.49 3.08 -31.81
C LYS A 15 32.97 3.30 -31.75
N ARG A 16 32.34 3.84 -32.79
CA ARG A 16 30.88 4.03 -32.90
C ARG A 16 30.08 2.73 -33.02
N TRP A 17 30.70 1.61 -33.41
CA TRP A 17 29.99 0.34 -33.60
C TRP A 17 29.74 -0.43 -32.28
N VAL A 18 30.68 -0.35 -31.33
CA VAL A 18 30.48 -0.89 -29.95
C VAL A 18 29.43 -0.10 -29.16
N LEU A 19 29.21 1.18 -29.48
CA LEU A 19 28.17 2.01 -28.86
C LEU A 19 26.73 1.62 -29.29
N SER A 20 26.53 0.97 -30.44
CA SER A 20 25.19 0.51 -30.87
C SER A 20 24.71 -0.71 -30.09
N ILE A 21 25.62 -1.63 -29.72
CA ILE A 21 25.29 -2.82 -28.91
C ILE A 21 24.92 -2.41 -27.48
N TRP A 22 25.53 -1.34 -26.97
CA TRP A 22 25.27 -0.82 -25.61
C TRP A 22 24.00 0.03 -25.50
N LEU A 23 23.37 0.37 -26.62
CA LEU A 23 22.12 1.13 -26.64
C LEU A 23 20.97 0.31 -26.02
N ILE A 24 20.93 -1.00 -26.29
CA ILE A 24 19.90 -1.91 -25.78
C ILE A 24 19.99 -2.05 -24.25
N PRO A 25 21.16 -2.34 -23.64
CA PRO A 25 21.32 -2.33 -22.18
C PRO A 25 20.95 -0.99 -21.53
N LEU A 26 21.37 0.13 -22.12
CA LEU A 26 21.05 1.45 -21.61
C LEU A 26 19.54 1.72 -21.66
N LEU A 27 18.88 1.37 -22.77
CA LEU A 27 17.44 1.48 -22.92
C LEU A 27 16.70 0.62 -21.89
N ALA A 28 17.17 -0.62 -21.67
CA ALA A 28 16.60 -1.52 -20.67
C ALA A 28 16.73 -0.94 -19.25
N LEU A 29 17.87 -0.33 -18.91
CA LEU A 29 18.09 0.37 -17.64
C LEU A 29 17.11 1.53 -17.45
N ILE A 30 16.88 2.32 -18.50
CA ILE A 30 15.94 3.46 -18.46
C ILE A 30 14.51 2.95 -18.22
N VAL A 31 14.06 1.94 -18.95
CA VAL A 31 12.72 1.36 -18.81
C VAL A 31 12.54 0.72 -17.42
N SER A 32 13.56 0.02 -16.92
CA SER A 32 13.56 -0.57 -15.57
C SER A 32 13.46 0.51 -14.50
N GLY A 33 14.25 1.58 -14.62
CA GLY A 33 14.17 2.74 -13.73
C GLY A 33 12.81 3.43 -13.77
N TRP A 34 12.22 3.56 -14.97
CA TRP A 34 10.89 4.13 -15.14
C TRP A 34 9.81 3.28 -14.47
N PHE A 35 9.81 1.96 -14.69
CA PHE A 35 8.84 1.07 -14.06
C PHE A 35 8.99 1.02 -12.53
N ALA A 36 10.22 1.02 -12.02
CA ALA A 36 10.47 1.09 -10.58
C ALA A 36 9.86 2.36 -9.96
N TRP A 37 10.02 3.51 -10.62
CA TRP A 37 9.43 4.77 -10.18
C TRP A 37 7.89 4.72 -10.20
N GLN A 38 7.33 4.17 -11.27
CA GLN A 38 5.89 4.02 -11.44
C GLN A 38 5.28 3.07 -10.41
N TYR A 39 5.98 2.00 -10.05
CA TYR A 39 5.56 1.04 -9.03
C TYR A 39 5.52 1.66 -7.63
N PHE A 40 6.61 2.33 -7.23
CA PHE A 40 6.66 2.99 -5.92
C PHE A 40 5.65 4.13 -5.79
N SER A 41 5.40 4.87 -6.87
CA SER A 41 4.47 6.01 -6.86
C SER A 41 2.98 5.61 -6.76
N ARG A 42 2.65 4.31 -6.88
CA ARG A 42 1.29 3.77 -6.75
C ARG A 42 0.99 3.23 -5.35
N LEU A 43 1.99 3.04 -4.51
CA LEU A 43 1.82 2.58 -3.13
C LEU A 43 1.35 3.76 -2.27
N GLY A 44 0.19 3.61 -1.63
CA GLY A 44 -0.26 4.61 -0.67
C GLY A 44 0.46 4.53 0.68
N PRO A 45 0.17 5.48 1.59
CA PRO A 45 0.84 5.59 2.87
C PRO A 45 0.56 4.38 3.77
N GLU A 46 1.53 4.05 4.62
CA GLU A 46 1.33 3.08 5.70
C GLU A 46 0.97 3.84 6.98
N ILE A 47 -0.04 3.33 7.69
CA ILE A 47 -0.52 3.90 8.95
C ILE A 47 -0.51 2.86 10.05
N ILE A 48 -0.45 3.36 11.29
CA ILE A 48 -0.48 2.59 12.52
C ILE A 48 -1.74 2.97 13.28
N ILE A 49 -2.52 1.98 13.69
CA ILE A 49 -3.74 2.18 14.48
C ILE A 49 -3.63 1.35 15.74
N HIS A 50 -3.75 1.99 16.89
CA HIS A 50 -3.77 1.34 18.21
C HIS A 50 -5.19 0.99 18.57
N PHE A 51 -5.46 -0.29 18.88
CA PHE A 51 -6.76 -0.74 19.36
C PHE A 51 -6.58 -1.47 20.69
N LYS A 52 -7.61 -1.47 21.54
CA LYS A 52 -7.61 -2.27 22.78
C LYS A 52 -7.64 -3.78 22.50
N SER A 53 -8.20 -4.19 21.37
CA SER A 53 -8.31 -5.59 20.96
C SER A 53 -8.33 -5.71 19.44
N SER A 54 -7.87 -6.85 18.91
CA SER A 54 -7.91 -7.12 17.47
C SER A 54 -9.34 -7.25 16.95
N GLY A 55 -10.33 -7.49 17.80
CA GLY A 55 -11.75 -7.47 17.41
C GLY A 55 -12.13 -8.51 16.35
N GLY A 56 -11.27 -9.49 16.06
CA GLY A 56 -11.44 -10.45 14.97
C GLY A 56 -10.87 -10.00 13.61
N LEU A 57 -10.00 -8.97 13.58
CA LEU A 57 -9.26 -8.56 12.39
C LEU A 57 -8.22 -9.61 12.00
N ILE A 58 -8.00 -9.76 10.70
CA ILE A 58 -7.05 -10.72 10.12
C ILE A 58 -6.06 -9.98 9.23
N ALA A 59 -4.76 -10.21 9.46
CA ALA A 59 -3.70 -9.61 8.66
C ALA A 59 -3.77 -10.07 7.20
N ASN A 60 -3.54 -9.14 6.26
CA ASN A 60 -3.65 -9.31 4.82
C ASN A 60 -5.05 -9.67 4.29
N GLN A 61 -6.09 -9.62 5.12
CA GLN A 61 -7.47 -9.93 4.73
C GLN A 61 -8.46 -8.83 5.11
N SER A 62 -8.37 -8.29 6.33
CA SER A 62 -9.27 -7.22 6.78
C SER A 62 -9.00 -5.92 6.02
N GLN A 63 -10.07 -5.35 5.46
CA GLN A 63 -10.02 -4.10 4.71
C GLN A 63 -10.28 -2.90 5.61
N ILE A 64 -9.79 -1.73 5.19
CA ILE A 64 -10.21 -0.43 5.74
C ILE A 64 -11.16 0.19 4.73
N ARG A 65 -12.34 0.61 5.20
CA ARG A 65 -13.41 1.16 4.39
C ARG A 65 -13.74 2.59 4.80
N PHE A 66 -14.15 3.39 3.83
CA PHE A 66 -14.70 4.72 4.04
C PHE A 66 -15.95 4.84 3.18
N ARG A 67 -17.12 4.99 3.82
CA ARG A 67 -18.41 5.07 3.11
C ARG A 67 -18.64 3.82 2.25
N ASP A 68 -18.41 2.65 2.82
CA ASP A 68 -18.50 1.33 2.16
C ASP A 68 -17.49 1.07 1.03
N VAL A 69 -16.58 2.01 0.74
CA VAL A 69 -15.54 1.85 -0.28
C VAL A 69 -14.24 1.37 0.37
N PRO A 70 -13.62 0.27 -0.12
CA PRO A 70 -12.32 -0.18 0.39
C PRO A 70 -11.21 0.78 -0.02
N ILE A 71 -10.55 1.37 0.98
CA ILE A 71 -9.48 2.37 0.85
C ILE A 71 -8.16 1.95 1.48
N GLY A 72 -8.07 0.74 2.01
CA GLY A 72 -6.85 0.19 2.59
C GLY A 72 -6.95 -1.28 2.97
N LEU A 73 -5.83 -1.85 3.37
CA LEU A 73 -5.70 -3.25 3.78
C LEU A 73 -4.83 -3.36 5.03
N VAL A 74 -5.31 -4.10 6.03
CA VAL A 74 -4.53 -4.45 7.21
C VAL A 74 -3.36 -5.34 6.78
N LYS A 75 -2.13 -4.95 7.09
CA LYS A 75 -0.90 -5.68 6.72
C LYS A 75 -0.35 -6.52 7.86
N LYS A 76 -0.39 -5.98 9.08
CA LYS A 76 0.16 -6.64 10.26
C LYS A 76 -0.67 -6.30 11.48
N ILE A 77 -0.78 -7.26 12.39
CA ILE A 77 -1.35 -7.08 13.72
C ILE A 77 -0.30 -7.58 14.71
N SER A 78 0.08 -6.73 15.66
CA SER A 78 1.07 -7.05 16.70
C SER A 78 0.48 -6.72 18.07
N LEU A 79 0.97 -7.37 19.12
CA LEU A 79 0.62 -6.99 20.49
C LEU A 79 1.39 -5.73 20.87
N GLU A 80 0.76 -4.82 21.61
CA GLU A 80 1.46 -3.65 22.18
C GLU A 80 2.32 -4.11 23.36
N SER A 81 3.60 -3.77 23.35
CA SER A 81 4.52 -4.13 24.44
C SER A 81 4.21 -3.30 25.69
N GLY A 82 3.80 -3.97 26.78
CA GLY A 82 3.63 -3.33 28.09
C GLY A 82 2.23 -2.76 28.37
N LYS A 83 1.26 -2.94 27.47
CA LYS A 83 -0.15 -2.61 27.69
C LYS A 83 -1.06 -3.71 27.16
N GLU A 84 -2.31 -3.73 27.62
CA GLU A 84 -3.37 -4.52 27.00
C GLU A 84 -3.85 -3.80 25.73
N GLY A 85 -3.33 -4.22 24.57
CA GLY A 85 -3.63 -3.59 23.29
C GLY A 85 -3.03 -4.31 22.10
N VAL A 86 -3.46 -3.92 20.90
CA VAL A 86 -2.93 -4.38 19.62
C VAL A 86 -2.58 -3.19 18.74
N ILE A 87 -1.46 -3.32 18.05
CA ILE A 87 -0.99 -2.39 17.03
C ILE A 87 -1.35 -2.98 15.67
N VAL A 88 -2.19 -2.28 14.93
CA VAL A 88 -2.61 -2.64 13.59
C VAL A 88 -1.88 -1.76 12.59
N THR A 89 -1.01 -2.37 11.78
CA THR A 89 -0.35 -1.71 10.66
C THR A 89 -1.19 -1.93 9.41
N ALA A 90 -1.58 -0.85 8.74
CA ALA A 90 -2.39 -0.91 7.54
C ALA A 90 -1.77 -0.09 6.40
N ARG A 91 -1.92 -0.61 5.18
CA ARG A 91 -1.52 0.09 3.96
C ARG A 91 -2.75 0.73 3.35
N MET A 92 -2.75 2.04 3.24
CA MET A 92 -3.82 2.82 2.63
C MET A 92 -3.59 2.98 1.13
N ASN A 93 -4.66 3.26 0.40
CA ASN A 93 -4.60 3.71 -0.98
C ASN A 93 -4.16 5.18 -1.02
N LYS A 94 -3.59 5.61 -2.15
CA LYS A 94 -3.18 7.02 -2.33
C LYS A 94 -4.35 7.99 -2.17
N ASP A 95 -5.54 7.59 -2.61
CA ASP A 95 -6.76 8.41 -2.55
C ASP A 95 -7.26 8.63 -1.11
N ALA A 96 -6.77 7.85 -0.15
CA ALA A 96 -7.09 8.03 1.26
C ALA A 96 -6.26 9.12 1.94
N ALA A 97 -5.14 9.57 1.34
CA ALA A 97 -4.21 10.51 1.97
C ALA A 97 -4.87 11.79 2.51
N PRO A 98 -5.80 12.46 1.79
CA PRO A 98 -6.48 13.66 2.31
C PRO A 98 -7.37 13.39 3.53
N TYR A 99 -7.67 12.14 3.84
CA TYR A 99 -8.55 11.72 4.95
C TYR A 99 -7.76 11.14 6.12
N LEU A 100 -6.43 11.19 6.09
CA LEU A 100 -5.53 10.71 7.15
C LEU A 100 -5.00 11.91 7.93
N ASN A 101 -5.83 12.48 8.80
CA ASN A 101 -5.56 13.71 9.54
C ASN A 101 -6.16 13.66 10.96
N ASP A 102 -6.15 14.78 11.67
CA ASP A 102 -6.62 14.83 13.06
C ASP A 102 -8.13 14.59 13.23
N THR A 103 -8.92 14.66 12.17
CA THR A 103 -10.35 14.32 12.18
C THR A 103 -10.62 12.84 11.94
N SER A 104 -9.61 12.06 11.54
CA SER A 104 -9.75 10.64 11.26
C SER A 104 -10.12 9.85 12.52
N ARG A 105 -11.17 9.05 12.39
CA ARG A 105 -11.68 8.15 13.42
C ARG A 105 -11.80 6.77 12.81
N PHE A 106 -11.14 5.80 13.43
CA PHE A 106 -11.15 4.41 13.00
C PHE A 106 -11.89 3.56 14.03
N TRP A 107 -12.74 2.64 13.61
CA TRP A 107 -13.34 1.65 14.51
C TRP A 107 -13.51 0.31 13.81
N ILE A 108 -13.58 -0.75 14.60
CA ILE A 108 -13.77 -2.11 14.09
C ILE A 108 -15.26 -2.37 13.90
N VAL A 109 -15.64 -2.83 12.72
CA VAL A 109 -17.00 -3.29 12.42
C VAL A 109 -17.00 -4.80 12.20
N LYS A 110 -17.83 -5.49 12.99
CA LYS A 110 -18.08 -6.93 12.83
C LYS A 110 -19.17 -7.11 11.78
N ALA A 111 -18.84 -7.74 10.67
CA ALA A 111 -19.86 -8.14 9.71
C ALA A 111 -20.78 -9.18 10.35
N ARG A 112 -22.08 -9.03 10.16
CA ARG A 112 -23.05 -10.06 10.54
C ARG A 112 -23.01 -11.16 9.48
N ILE A 113 -22.84 -12.40 9.93
CA ILE A 113 -22.94 -13.58 9.08
C ILE A 113 -24.43 -13.90 8.97
N ASP A 114 -25.04 -13.56 7.85
CA ASP A 114 -26.43 -13.97 7.58
C ASP A 114 -26.41 -15.45 7.19
N THR A 115 -26.68 -16.33 8.16
CA THR A 115 -26.73 -17.79 7.98
C THR A 115 -28.06 -18.28 7.39
N SER A 116 -28.93 -17.37 6.97
CA SER A 116 -30.24 -17.67 6.38
C SER A 116 -30.12 -18.08 4.90
N GLY A 117 -29.52 -19.25 4.70
CA GLY A 117 -29.93 -20.26 3.72
C GLY A 117 -29.85 -19.91 2.23
N VAL A 118 -28.75 -20.31 1.58
CA VAL A 118 -28.77 -21.31 0.48
C VAL A 118 -27.40 -22.00 0.45
N GLN A 119 -27.38 -23.32 0.28
CA GLN A 119 -26.16 -24.10 0.04
C GLN A 119 -25.44 -23.60 -1.22
N GLY A 120 -24.35 -22.87 -1.01
CA GLY A 120 -23.41 -22.37 -2.02
C GLY A 120 -22.14 -21.93 -1.31
N LEU A 121 -21.29 -22.91 -0.99
CA LEU A 121 -20.16 -22.91 -0.05
C LEU A 121 -19.00 -21.91 -0.33
N ASP A 122 -19.22 -20.81 -1.07
CA ASP A 122 -18.14 -19.90 -1.49
C ASP A 122 -18.50 -18.40 -1.44
N THR A 123 -19.68 -18.03 -0.95
CA THR A 123 -20.11 -16.62 -0.91
C THR A 123 -20.09 -16.05 0.51
N LEU A 124 -19.27 -15.02 0.70
CA LEU A 124 -19.38 -14.01 1.76
C LEU A 124 -18.83 -14.39 3.15
N ILE A 125 -17.54 -14.69 3.23
CA ILE A 125 -16.76 -14.33 4.43
C ILE A 125 -16.54 -12.81 4.38
N SER A 126 -17.55 -12.03 4.74
CA SER A 126 -17.33 -10.63 5.12
C SER A 126 -16.53 -10.68 6.42
N GLY A 127 -15.20 -10.71 6.30
CA GLY A 127 -14.33 -10.63 7.47
C GLY A 127 -14.58 -9.33 8.23
N THR A 128 -14.26 -9.32 9.51
CA THR A 128 -14.18 -8.08 10.30
C THR A 128 -13.35 -7.05 9.53
N TYR A 129 -13.84 -5.82 9.45
CA TYR A 129 -13.19 -4.73 8.75
C TYR A 129 -13.08 -3.50 9.65
N ILE A 130 -12.27 -2.53 9.23
CA ILE A 130 -12.13 -1.25 9.93
C ILE A 130 -12.88 -0.21 9.10
N GLU A 131 -13.73 0.58 9.72
CA GLU A 131 -14.36 1.73 9.08
C GLU A 131 -13.61 3.01 9.48
N LEU A 132 -13.49 3.92 8.53
CA LEU A 132 -12.94 5.26 8.68
C LEU A 132 -14.08 6.27 8.62
N TYR A 133 -14.01 7.29 9.46
CA TYR A 133 -14.66 8.57 9.27
C TYR A 133 -13.62 9.68 9.34
N ALA A 134 -13.64 10.61 8.39
CA ALA A 134 -12.76 11.77 8.38
C ALA A 134 -13.38 12.89 7.54
N GLN A 135 -12.95 14.12 7.81
CA GLN A 135 -13.12 15.26 6.91
C GLN A 135 -11.82 15.43 6.10
N PRO A 136 -11.89 15.82 4.82
CA PRO A 136 -10.71 16.04 4.02
C PRO A 136 -9.91 17.22 4.56
N ASP A 137 -8.63 17.01 4.82
CA ASP A 137 -7.64 18.01 5.23
C ASP A 137 -6.26 17.51 4.80
N GLU A 138 -5.62 18.27 3.92
CA GLU A 138 -4.31 17.94 3.35
C GLU A 138 -3.15 18.55 4.14
N GLU A 139 -3.40 19.50 5.04
CA GLU A 139 -2.36 20.24 5.76
C GLU A 139 -1.87 19.45 6.98
N HIS A 140 -2.76 18.71 7.64
CA HIS A 140 -2.48 17.98 8.87
C HIS A 140 -2.40 16.46 8.65
N GLU A 141 -1.50 15.99 7.77
CA GLU A 141 -1.31 14.53 7.55
C GLU A 141 -0.82 13.84 8.82
N LYS A 142 -1.52 12.77 9.21
CA LYS A 142 -1.18 11.91 10.35
C LYS A 142 -1.04 10.46 9.90
N ARG A 143 -0.13 9.73 10.53
CA ARG A 143 0.13 8.31 10.24
C ARG A 143 -0.13 7.36 11.41
N GLU A 144 -0.41 7.92 12.57
CA GLU A 144 -0.65 7.17 13.79
C GLU A 144 -1.99 7.58 14.39
N PHE A 145 -2.81 6.59 14.72
CA PHE A 145 -4.20 6.80 15.12
C PHE A 145 -4.57 5.94 16.31
N GLU A 146 -5.50 6.44 17.10
CA GLU A 146 -6.16 5.69 18.15
C GLU A 146 -7.49 5.17 17.61
N GLY A 147 -7.69 3.87 17.71
CA GLY A 147 -8.90 3.18 17.33
C GLY A 147 -9.98 3.33 18.39
N LEU A 148 -11.20 3.61 17.95
CA LEU A 148 -12.38 3.69 18.81
C LEU A 148 -12.97 2.31 19.06
N ASP A 149 -13.46 2.10 20.28
CA ASP A 149 -14.14 0.86 20.68
C ASP A 149 -15.57 0.76 20.12
N ALA A 150 -16.16 1.89 19.73
CA ALA A 150 -17.53 2.00 19.26
C ALA A 150 -17.61 2.81 17.95
N PRO A 151 -18.63 2.56 17.11
CA PRO A 151 -18.84 3.32 15.88
C PRO A 151 -18.93 4.82 16.14
N TYR A 152 -18.23 5.59 15.30
CA TYR A 152 -18.34 7.04 15.33
C TYR A 152 -19.65 7.48 14.67
N ILE A 153 -20.50 8.19 15.41
CA ILE A 153 -21.74 8.76 14.91
C ILE A 153 -21.55 10.29 14.83
N PRO A 154 -21.43 10.88 13.63
CA PRO A 154 -21.32 12.33 13.50
C PRO A 154 -22.60 13.00 14.00
N ALA A 155 -22.47 14.16 14.65
CA ALA A 155 -23.60 14.91 15.19
C ALA A 155 -24.67 15.26 14.14
N THR A 156 -24.31 15.32 12.85
CA THR A 156 -25.21 15.59 11.72
C THR A 156 -26.29 14.53 11.52
N LEU A 157 -26.13 13.32 12.08
CA LEU A 157 -27.12 12.23 11.98
C LEU A 157 -28.00 12.09 13.23
N LYS A 158 -27.83 12.96 14.24
CA LYS A 158 -28.75 13.07 15.38
C LYS A 158 -29.86 14.06 15.02
N GLY A 159 -30.77 13.63 14.16
CA GLY A 159 -32.05 14.28 13.87
C GLY A 159 -33.19 13.53 14.52
#